data_AF-A0A9P5UI62-F1
#
_entry.id   AF-A0A9P5UI62-F1
#
_cell.length_a   1.000
_cell.length_b   1.000
_cell.length_c   1.000
_cell.angle_alpha   90.00
_cell.angle_beta   90.00
_cell.angle_gamma   90.00
#
_symmetry.space_group_name_H-M   'P 1'
#
loop_
_entity.id
_entity.type
_entity.pdbx_description
1 polymer ?
#
loop_
_entity_poly.entity_id
_entity_poly.type
_entity_poly.pdbx_seq_one_letter_code
_entity_poly.pdbx_strand_id
1 'polypeptide(L)'
;MTSVYLNWALEDKGKERVFFTNFVNHFGLTQRESATKSFEDLLQSPRIPQKRREFLNSEFIKFKTHYADDFWEKYSLKLDAARLELSSKRLKVNSKRTVVELASEAQDTVIEMGKAVY
;
A
#
# COMPACT_ATOMS: atom_id res chain seq x y z
N MET A 1 12.82 3.50 -12.92
CA MET A 1 11.96 2.67 -12.03
C MET A 1 12.24 1.18 -12.18
N THR A 2 12.51 0.66 -13.39
CA THR A 2 12.83 -0.74 -13.69
C THR A 2 13.96 -1.36 -12.85
N SER A 3 14.95 -0.56 -12.41
CA SER A 3 16.06 -1.08 -11.59
C SER A 3 15.65 -1.57 -10.20
N VAL A 4 14.60 -1.01 -9.60
CA VAL A 4 14.14 -1.41 -8.26
C VAL A 4 13.39 -2.75 -8.32
N TYR A 5 12.52 -2.89 -9.32
CA TYR A 5 11.80 -4.14 -9.60
C TYR A 5 12.78 -5.28 -9.90
N LEU A 6 13.83 -4.96 -10.66
CA LEU A 6 14.85 -5.93 -11.03
C LEU A 6 15.70 -6.36 -9.83
N ASN A 7 16.13 -5.42 -8.98
CA ASN A 7 16.86 -5.76 -7.77
C ASN A 7 16.01 -6.65 -6.85
N TRP A 8 14.74 -6.29 -6.63
CA TRP A 8 13.82 -7.12 -5.85
C TRP A 8 13.65 -8.54 -6.41
N ALA A 9 13.52 -8.67 -7.73
CA ALA A 9 13.40 -9.98 -8.39
C ALA A 9 14.70 -10.82 -8.30
N LEU A 10 15.86 -10.16 -8.18
CA LEU A 10 17.19 -10.77 -8.11
C LEU A 10 17.66 -11.04 -6.68
N GLU A 11 17.17 -10.30 -5.69
CA GLU A 11 17.57 -10.43 -4.27
C GLU A 11 17.14 -11.77 -3.64
N ASP A 12 16.20 -12.49 -4.25
CA ASP A 12 15.69 -13.74 -3.68
C ASP A 12 16.26 -14.99 -4.37
N LYS A 13 17.27 -15.59 -3.72
CA LYS A 13 17.96 -16.84 -4.10
C LYS A 13 17.21 -18.12 -3.70
N GLY A 14 15.92 -18.08 -3.37
CA GLY A 14 15.25 -19.32 -2.97
C GLY A 14 13.77 -19.31 -2.62
N LYS A 15 13.05 -18.19 -2.73
CA LYS A 15 11.60 -18.19 -2.47
C LYS A 15 10.81 -17.74 -3.69
N GLU A 16 9.81 -18.55 -4.01
CA GLU A 16 8.77 -18.41 -5.04
C GLU A 16 7.91 -17.14 -4.84
N ARG A 17 8.53 -15.95 -4.81
CA ARG A 17 7.87 -14.70 -4.37
C ARG A 17 7.64 -13.68 -5.48
N VAL A 18 8.13 -13.94 -6.70
CA VAL A 18 8.03 -13.00 -7.85
C VAL A 18 6.76 -13.26 -8.67
N PHE A 19 5.69 -13.77 -8.08
CA PHE A 19 4.40 -13.85 -8.74
C PHE A 19 3.81 -12.46 -8.94
N PHE A 20 3.00 -12.28 -9.99
CA PHE A 20 2.39 -11.00 -10.34
C PHE A 20 1.60 -10.38 -9.18
N THR A 21 0.83 -11.20 -8.45
CA THR A 21 0.06 -10.75 -7.29
C THR A 21 0.94 -10.21 -6.17
N ASN A 22 2.07 -10.86 -5.90
CA ASN A 22 3.04 -10.40 -4.91
C ASN A 22 3.75 -9.14 -5.37
N PHE A 23 4.09 -9.04 -6.65
CA PHE A 23 4.67 -7.83 -7.26
C PHE A 23 3.75 -6.62 -7.08
N VAL A 24 2.46 -6.78 -7.41
CA VAL A 24 1.45 -5.72 -7.23
C VAL A 24 1.31 -5.30 -5.76
N ASN A 25 1.24 -6.27 -4.84
CA ASN A 25 1.14 -5.98 -3.41
C ASN A 25 2.41 -5.32 -2.85
N HIS A 26 3.59 -5.75 -3.28
CA HIS A 26 4.87 -5.26 -2.77
C HIS A 26 5.13 -3.80 -3.18
N PHE A 27 4.84 -3.45 -4.43
CA PHE A 27 5.03 -2.09 -4.96
C PHE A 27 3.78 -1.20 -4.85
N GLY A 28 2.67 -1.72 -4.32
CA GLY A 28 1.43 -0.96 -4.13
C GLY A 28 0.84 -0.45 -5.44
N LEU A 29 0.92 -1.24 -6.52
CA LEU A 29 0.50 -0.81 -7.85
C LEU A 29 -1.02 -0.87 -7.97
N THR A 30 -1.66 0.29 -7.95
CA THR A 30 -3.13 0.40 -7.96
C THR A 30 -3.74 0.33 -9.36
N GLN A 31 -2.96 0.63 -10.40
CA GLN A 31 -3.42 0.62 -11.78
C GLN A 31 -3.06 -0.69 -12.48
N ARG A 32 -4.10 -1.40 -12.97
CA ARG A 32 -3.97 -2.68 -13.68
C ARG A 32 -2.97 -2.61 -14.83
N GLU A 33 -3.14 -1.67 -15.75
CA GLU A 33 -2.32 -1.55 -16.95
C GLU A 33 -0.85 -1.22 -16.61
N SER A 34 -0.62 -0.28 -15.69
CA SER A 34 0.72 0.10 -15.26
C SER A 34 1.44 -1.05 -14.56
N ALA A 35 0.73 -1.83 -13.74
CA ALA A 35 1.26 -3.02 -13.09
C ALA A 35 1.63 -4.12 -14.08
N THR A 36 0.74 -4.40 -15.03
CA THR A 36 0.97 -5.38 -16.11
C THR A 36 2.20 -4.99 -16.92
N LYS A 37 2.27 -3.74 -17.38
CA LYS A 37 3.40 -3.25 -18.18
C LYS A 37 4.73 -3.32 -17.41
N SER A 38 4.73 -2.89 -16.14
CA SER A 38 5.93 -2.95 -15.29
C SER A 38 6.43 -4.37 -15.05
N PHE A 39 5.52 -5.35 -14.96
CA PHE A 39 5.86 -6.75 -14.80
C PHE A 39 6.34 -7.37 -16.12
N GLU A 40 5.72 -7.02 -17.25
CA GLU A 40 6.18 -7.42 -18.58
C GLU A 40 7.60 -6.88 -18.86
N ASP A 41 7.88 -5.61 -18.53
CA ASP A 41 9.22 -5.02 -18.60
C ASP A 41 10.23 -5.76 -17.71
N LEU A 42 9.81 -6.19 -16.51
CA LEU A 42 10.63 -7.00 -15.61
C LEU A 42 10.97 -8.35 -16.24
N LEU A 43 9.98 -9.03 -16.85
CA LEU A 43 10.17 -10.31 -17.53
C LEU A 43 11.08 -10.19 -18.75
N GLN A 44 11.11 -9.05 -19.45
CA GLN A 44 12.02 -8.85 -20.57
C GLN A 44 13.49 -8.66 -20.16
N SER A 45 13.77 -8.47 -18.86
CA SER A 45 15.13 -8.23 -18.39
C SER A 45 16.07 -9.42 -18.65
N PRO A 46 17.22 -9.22 -19.32
CA PRO A 46 18.19 -10.28 -19.59
C PRO A 46 18.85 -10.81 -18.32
N ARG A 47 18.74 -10.08 -17.19
CA ARG A 47 19.32 -10.51 -15.91
C ARG A 47 18.53 -11.64 -15.24
N ILE A 48 17.27 -11.87 -15.63
CA ILE A 48 16.48 -12.98 -15.11
C ILE A 48 16.82 -14.25 -15.92
N PRO A 49 17.24 -15.35 -15.28
CA PRO A 49 17.52 -16.62 -15.96
C PRO A 49 16.35 -17.08 -16.83
N GLN A 50 16.64 -17.58 -18.03
CA GLN A 50 15.60 -17.93 -19.02
C GLN A 50 14.56 -18.91 -18.46
N LYS A 51 14.98 -19.99 -17.78
CA LYS A 51 14.06 -20.94 -17.13
C LYS A 51 13.10 -20.28 -16.14
N ARG A 52 13.59 -19.32 -15.37
CA ARG A 52 12.78 -18.55 -14.40
C ARG A 52 11.81 -17.63 -15.13
N ARG A 53 12.25 -17.02 -16.22
CA ARG A 53 11.44 -16.14 -17.07
C ARG A 53 10.29 -16.90 -17.72
N GLU A 54 10.55 -18.09 -18.27
CA GLU A 54 9.53 -18.98 -18.85
C GLU A 54 8.49 -19.41 -17.81
N PHE A 55 8.95 -19.80 -16.60
CA PHE A 55 8.07 -20.13 -15.49
C PHE A 55 7.17 -18.94 -15.10
N LEU A 56 7.78 -17.77 -14.85
CA LEU A 56 7.04 -16.57 -14.46
C LEU A 56 6.06 -16.11 -15.55
N ASN A 57 6.43 -16.27 -16.83
CA ASN A 57 5.56 -15.91 -17.94
C ASN A 57 4.36 -16.88 -18.05
N SER A 58 4.58 -18.18 -17.86
CA SER A 58 3.50 -19.18 -17.81
C SER A 58 2.51 -18.88 -16.68
N GLU A 59 3.03 -18.59 -15.48
CA GLU A 59 2.20 -18.25 -14.33
C GLU A 59 1.49 -16.90 -14.51
N PHE A 60 2.12 -15.94 -15.16
CA PHE A 60 1.49 -14.68 -15.50
C PHE A 60 0.36 -14.83 -16.51
N ILE A 61 0.52 -15.69 -17.52
CA ILE A 61 -0.54 -16.01 -18.47
C ILE A 61 -1.71 -16.68 -17.75
N LYS A 62 -1.46 -17.69 -16.91
CA LYS A 62 -2.52 -18.33 -16.10
C LYS A 62 -3.25 -17.32 -15.23
N PHE A 63 -2.50 -16.39 -14.60
CA PHE A 63 -3.08 -15.29 -13.85
C PHE A 63 -4.01 -14.43 -14.71
N LYS A 64 -3.54 -13.99 -15.89
CA LYS A 64 -4.35 -13.16 -16.81
C LYS A 64 -5.64 -13.86 -17.24
N THR A 65 -5.59 -15.17 -17.47
CA THR A 65 -6.73 -15.94 -18.00
C THR A 65 -7.75 -16.32 -16.92
N HIS A 66 -7.30 -16.66 -15.71
CA HIS A 66 -8.18 -17.29 -14.71
C HIS A 66 -8.39 -16.47 -13.44
N TYR A 67 -7.44 -15.61 -13.06
CA TYR A 67 -7.40 -15.00 -11.73
C TYR A 67 -7.40 -13.47 -11.75
N ALA A 68 -7.23 -12.85 -12.92
CA ALA A 68 -7.05 -11.41 -13.03
C ALA A 68 -8.24 -10.62 -12.50
N ASP A 69 -9.47 -10.95 -12.92
CA ASP A 69 -10.64 -10.17 -12.55
C ASP A 69 -10.96 -10.32 -11.06
N ASP A 70 -10.94 -11.55 -10.53
CA ASP A 70 -11.11 -11.82 -9.09
C ASP A 70 -10.03 -11.13 -8.23
N PHE A 71 -8.78 -11.12 -8.68
CA PHE A 71 -7.70 -10.43 -7.98
C PHE A 71 -7.93 -8.91 -7.92
N TRP A 72 -8.23 -8.27 -9.06
CA TRP A 72 -8.39 -6.82 -9.11
C TRP A 72 -9.63 -6.35 -8.36
N GLU A 73 -10.72 -7.13 -8.37
CA GLU A 73 -11.91 -6.86 -7.56
C GLU A 73 -11.56 -6.88 -6.06
N LYS A 74 -10.93 -7.95 -5.58
CA LYS A 74 -10.50 -8.07 -4.17
C LYS A 74 -9.48 -7.01 -3.79
N TYR A 75 -8.56 -6.67 -4.70
CA TYR A 75 -7.55 -5.66 -4.47
C TYR A 75 -8.16 -4.26 -4.35
N SER A 76 -9.15 -3.92 -5.18
CA SER A 76 -9.90 -2.66 -5.07
C SER A 76 -10.62 -2.56 -3.72
N LEU A 77 -11.35 -3.61 -3.33
CA LEU A 77 -12.05 -3.65 -2.04
C LEU A 77 -11.09 -3.47 -0.86
N LYS A 78 -9.89 -4.07 -0.94
CA LYS A 78 -8.84 -3.92 0.08
C LYS A 78 -8.33 -2.48 0.16
N LEU A 79 -8.13 -1.82 -0.98
CA LEU A 79 -7.71 -0.41 -1.02
C LEU A 79 -8.79 0.51 -0.44
N ASP A 80 -10.05 0.28 -0.77
CA ASP A 80 -11.17 1.06 -0.24
C ASP A 80 -11.33 0.86 1.28
N ALA A 81 -11.20 -0.36 1.78
CA ALA A 81 -11.19 -0.64 3.21
C ALA A 81 -10.04 0.07 3.93
N ALA A 82 -8.83 0.04 3.36
CA ALA A 82 -7.67 0.75 3.91
C ALA A 82 -7.90 2.27 3.94
N ARG A 83 -8.52 2.83 2.90
CA ARG A 83 -8.87 4.25 2.83
C ARG A 83 -9.92 4.64 3.86
N LEU A 84 -10.92 3.79 4.08
CA LEU A 84 -11.97 4.00 5.09
C LEU A 84 -11.40 4.00 6.51
N GLU A 85 -10.47 3.09 6.80
CA GLU A 85 -9.81 3.01 8.12
C GLU A 85 -8.94 4.25 8.39
N LEU A 86 -8.18 4.70 7.39
CA LEU A 86 -7.39 5.93 7.47
C LEU A 86 -8.28 7.16 7.71
N SER A 87 -9.43 7.23 7.05
CA SER A 87 -10.41 8.30 7.23
C SER A 87 -11.00 8.29 8.64
N SER A 88 -11.34 7.10 9.15
CA SER A 88 -11.86 6.91 10.52
C SER A 88 -10.82 7.26 11.60
N LYS A 89 -9.53 6.93 11.37
CA LYS A 89 -8.44 7.32 12.27
C LYS A 89 -8.23 8.85 12.28
N ARG A 90 -8.29 9.52 11.13
CA ARG A 90 -8.19 10.98 11.05
C ARG A 90 -9.33 11.68 11.79
N LEU A 91 -10.56 11.17 11.69
CA LEU A 91 -11.71 11.70 12.45
C LEU A 91 -11.49 11.59 13.97
N LYS A 92 -10.97 10.46 14.46
CA LYS A 92 -10.65 10.29 15.90
C LYS A 92 -9.55 11.23 16.39
N VAL A 93 -8.54 11.52 15.56
CA VAL A 93 -7.47 12.46 15.91
C VAL A 93 -7.99 13.89 15.95
N ASN A 94 -8.86 14.28 15.00
CA ASN A 94 -9.43 15.63 14.99
C ASN A 94 -10.35 15.86 16.19
N SER A 95 -11.21 14.90 16.55
CA SER A 95 -12.05 15.01 17.74
C SER A 95 -11.25 15.06 19.04
N LYS A 96 -10.11 14.37 19.16
CA LYS A 96 -9.25 14.49 20.36
C LYS A 96 -8.56 15.86 20.45
N ARG A 97 -8.19 16.46 19.32
CA ARG A 97 -7.53 17.77 19.29
C ARG A 97 -8.48 18.89 19.74
N THR A 98 -9.74 18.84 19.31
CA THR A 98 -10.78 19.79 19.74
C THR A 98 -11.09 19.71 21.24
N VAL A 99 -11.02 18.51 21.84
CA VAL A 99 -11.25 18.34 23.30
C VAL A 99 -10.08 18.90 24.14
N VAL A 100 -8.84 18.87 23.62
CA VAL A 100 -7.67 19.41 24.33
C VAL A 100 -7.64 20.94 24.28
N GLU A 101 -8.04 21.58 23.17
CA GLU A 101 -8.16 23.04 23.10
C GLU A 101 -9.23 23.58 24.06
N LEU A 102 -10.41 22.94 24.12
CA LEU A 102 -11.48 23.33 25.05
C LEU A 102 -11.12 23.12 26.53
N ALA A 103 -10.30 22.12 26.85
CA ALA A 103 -9.82 21.90 28.22
C ALA A 103 -8.72 22.90 28.64
N SER A 104 -7.95 23.41 27.68
CA SER A 104 -6.93 24.44 27.92
C SER A 104 -7.55 25.81 28.19
N GLU A 105 -8.59 26.20 27.43
CA GLU A 105 -9.28 27.47 27.62
C GLU A 105 -10.02 27.55 28.97
N ALA A 106 -10.52 26.42 29.47
CA ALA A 106 -11.18 26.35 30.78
C ALA A 106 -10.21 26.44 31.97
N GLN A 107 -8.92 26.13 31.81
CA GLN A 107 -7.93 26.26 32.89
C GLN A 107 -7.38 27.69 33.01
N ASP A 108 -7.22 28.42 31.90
CA ASP A 108 -6.79 29.82 31.93
C ASP A 108 -7.82 30.74 32.64
N THR A 109 -9.12 30.45 32.52
CA THR A 109 -10.17 31.26 33.19
C THR A 109 -10.21 31.08 34.71
N VAL A 110 -9.79 29.93 35.24
CA VAL A 110 -9.83 29.64 36.69
C VAL A 110 -8.66 30.30 37.44
N ILE A 111 -7.52 30.48 36.76
CA ILE A 111 -6.34 31.13 37.34
C ILE A 111 -6.55 32.65 37.51
N GLU A 112 -7.32 33.28 36.62
CA GLU A 112 -7.58 34.73 36.69
C GLU A 112 -8.56 35.12 37.81
N MET A 113 -9.57 34.29 38.11
CA MET A 113 -10.49 34.54 39.23
C MET A 113 -9.86 34.33 40.62
N GLY A 114 -8.80 33.52 40.73
CA GLY A 114 -8.10 33.28 42.00
C GLY A 114 -7.18 34.42 42.45
N LYS A 115 -6.80 35.34 41.55
CA LYS A 115 -5.97 36.51 41.88
C LYS A 115 -6.76 37.75 42.30
N ALA A 116 -8.09 37.75 42.13
CA ALA A 116 -8.95 38.87 42.50
C ALA A 116 -9.50 38.79 43.94
N VAL A 117 -9.10 37.77 44.73
CA VAL A 117 -9.66 37.47 46.07
C VAL A 117 -8.61 37.58 47.20
N TYR A 118 -7.45 38.20 46.95
CA TYR A 118 -6.50 38.57 48.01
C TYR A 118 -6.01 40.01 47.85
#